data_AF-A0A962E5C9-F1
#
_entry.id   AF-A0A962E5C9-F1
#
_cell.length_a   1.000
_cell.length_b   1.000
_cell.length_c   1.000
_cell.angle_alpha   90.00
_cell.angle_beta   90.00
_cell.angle_gamma   90.00
#
_symmetry.space_group_name_H-M   'P 1'
#
loop_
_entity.id
_entity.type
_entity.pdbx_description
1 polymer ?
#
loop_
_entity_poly.entity_id
_entity_poly.type
_entity_poly.pdbx_seq_one_letter_code
_entity_poly.pdbx_strand_id
1 'polypeptide(L)'
;MSANPEGLTVVSNLNTQFFFTQMAIGKTVLNQQPTQSGYWFVVLDRRNLSVVYNQFQTANDVAPNIGNYNTSDYLLIVATTGVGLNRQPQGPLFKFLDLNGAGRELRRIDQVAVQLNCGSLGTFGYALVGVLGDMNMPGFEASQITNPNTGPILTIQLVPVDVNGTNYYTPVALSNT
;
A
#
# COMPACT_ATOMS: atom_id res chain seq x y z
N MET A 1 -23.69 19.56 0.05
CA MET A 1 -23.01 19.08 1.28
C MET A 1 -21.58 18.77 0.88
N SER A 2 -20.59 19.40 1.52
CA SER A 2 -19.20 18.98 1.35
C SER A 2 -19.05 17.57 1.94
N ALA A 3 -18.30 16.70 1.26
CA ALA A 3 -17.93 15.41 1.83
C ALA A 3 -17.18 15.61 3.15
N ASN A 4 -17.29 14.65 4.07
CA ASN A 4 -16.53 14.67 5.33
C ASN A 4 -15.20 13.94 5.14
N PRO A 5 -14.14 14.29 5.90
CA PRO A 5 -12.92 13.50 5.92
C PRO A 5 -13.18 12.06 6.39
N GLU A 6 -12.49 11.10 5.78
CA GLU A 6 -12.59 9.67 6.12
C GLU A 6 -11.25 9.14 6.62
N GLY A 7 -11.26 8.22 7.58
CA GLY A 7 -10.04 7.54 8.04
C GLY A 7 -9.61 6.46 7.04
N LEU A 8 -8.30 6.26 6.87
CA LEU A 8 -7.75 5.11 6.15
C LEU A 8 -6.68 4.44 7.00
N THR A 9 -6.83 3.13 7.22
CA THR A 9 -5.86 2.30 7.94
C THR A 9 -5.50 1.07 7.12
N VAL A 10 -4.22 0.78 6.98
CA VAL A 10 -3.68 -0.39 6.26
C VAL A 10 -2.85 -1.21 7.23
N VAL A 11 -3.26 -2.46 7.45
CA VAL A 11 -2.58 -3.43 8.31
C VAL A 11 -1.88 -4.45 7.42
N SER A 12 -0.55 -4.40 7.40
CA SER A 12 0.28 -5.43 6.77
C SER A 12 0.73 -6.47 7.80
N ASN A 13 1.32 -7.58 7.34
CA ASN A 13 1.60 -8.72 8.21
C ASN A 13 2.91 -9.41 7.83
N LEU A 14 3.71 -9.81 8.84
CA LEU A 14 5.00 -10.50 8.67
C LEU A 14 4.89 -12.03 8.90
N ASN A 15 3.79 -12.50 9.50
CA ASN A 15 3.56 -13.88 9.89
C ASN A 15 3.51 -14.80 8.67
N THR A 16 4.24 -15.93 8.76
CA THR A 16 4.30 -16.97 7.72
C THR A 16 3.40 -18.17 7.99
N GLN A 17 2.80 -18.23 9.17
CA GLN A 17 1.86 -19.26 9.62
C GLN A 17 0.40 -18.82 9.47
N PHE A 18 0.14 -17.52 9.65
CA PHE A 18 -1.19 -16.91 9.55
C PHE A 18 -1.15 -15.68 8.66
N PHE A 19 -1.49 -15.87 7.39
CA PHE A 19 -1.54 -14.80 6.42
C PHE A 19 -2.84 -14.01 6.59
N PHE A 20 -2.77 -12.84 7.23
CA PHE A 20 -3.92 -11.96 7.42
C PHE A 20 -3.53 -10.50 7.24
N THR A 21 -4.27 -9.77 6.43
CA THR A 21 -4.13 -8.32 6.23
C THR A 21 -5.49 -7.67 6.16
N GLN A 22 -5.56 -6.41 6.60
CA GLN A 22 -6.82 -5.69 6.68
C GLN A 22 -6.64 -4.24 6.22
N MET A 23 -7.67 -3.70 5.59
CA MET A 23 -7.76 -2.28 5.26
C MET A 23 -9.08 -1.74 5.77
N ALA A 24 -9.06 -0.60 6.47
CA ALA A 24 -10.27 0.11 6.89
C ALA A 24 -10.34 1.45 6.16
N ILE A 25 -11.42 1.70 5.43
CA ILE A 25 -11.69 2.89 4.62
C ILE A 25 -13.00 3.49 5.13
N GLY A 26 -12.93 4.55 5.95
CA GLY A 26 -14.09 5.07 6.66
C GLY A 26 -14.75 3.97 7.50
N LYS A 27 -15.99 3.60 7.14
CA LYS A 27 -16.75 2.52 7.79
C LYS A 27 -16.59 1.14 7.13
N THR A 28 -15.94 1.08 5.97
CA THR A 28 -15.75 -0.16 5.21
C THR A 28 -14.48 -0.85 5.66
N VAL A 29 -14.57 -2.15 5.98
CA VAL A 29 -13.41 -2.97 6.29
C VAL A 29 -13.26 -4.05 5.23
N LEU A 30 -12.09 -4.09 4.61
CA LEU A 30 -11.67 -5.13 3.68
C LEU A 30 -10.72 -6.08 4.41
N ASN A 31 -10.94 -7.37 4.27
CA ASN A 31 -10.08 -8.41 4.82
C ASN A 31 -9.47 -9.22 3.69
N GLN A 32 -8.22 -9.61 3.86
CA GLN A 32 -7.53 -10.50 2.94
C GLN A 32 -6.80 -11.57 3.75
N GLN A 33 -7.11 -12.83 3.47
CA GLN A 33 -6.60 -13.99 4.20
C GLN A 33 -6.13 -15.07 3.21
N PRO A 34 -5.02 -14.81 2.49
CA PRO A 34 -4.56 -15.68 1.42
C PRO A 34 -3.97 -16.97 1.99
N THR A 35 -3.78 -17.98 1.14
CA THR A 35 -3.11 -19.23 1.54
C THR A 35 -1.59 -19.18 1.38
N GLN A 36 -1.06 -18.07 0.86
CA GLN A 36 0.36 -17.88 0.54
C GLN A 36 0.79 -16.45 0.83
N SER A 37 2.11 -16.25 0.99
CA SER A 37 2.69 -14.92 1.13
C SER A 37 2.60 -14.11 -0.17
N GLY A 38 2.41 -12.80 -0.07
CA GLY A 38 2.33 -11.94 -1.25
C GLY A 38 1.94 -10.51 -0.95
N TYR A 39 1.43 -9.86 -1.99
CA TYR A 39 1.10 -8.45 -2.05
C TYR A 39 -0.39 -8.30 -2.33
N TRP A 40 -1.05 -7.48 -1.52
CA TRP A 40 -2.44 -7.11 -1.70
C TRP A 40 -2.53 -5.69 -2.24
N PHE A 41 -3.09 -5.55 -3.44
CA PHE A 41 -3.28 -4.29 -4.14
C PHE A 41 -4.76 -3.94 -4.15
N VAL A 42 -5.09 -2.75 -3.69
CA VAL A 42 -6.43 -2.17 -3.75
C VAL A 42 -6.35 -0.81 -4.43
N VAL A 43 -7.27 -0.54 -5.34
CA VAL A 43 -7.41 0.79 -5.96
C VAL A 43 -8.76 1.37 -5.61
N LEU A 44 -8.75 2.61 -5.13
CA LEU A 44 -9.96 3.37 -4.82
C LEU A 44 -10.16 4.48 -5.84
N ASP A 45 -11.41 4.72 -6.26
CA ASP A 45 -11.78 5.96 -6.93
C ASP A 45 -11.81 7.10 -5.90
N ARG A 46 -10.97 8.13 -6.09
CA ARG A 46 -10.87 9.26 -5.18
C ARG A 46 -12.13 10.11 -5.14
N ARG A 47 -13.09 9.96 -6.04
CA ARG A 47 -14.32 10.75 -6.05
C ARG A 47 -15.36 10.25 -5.05
N ASN A 48 -15.34 8.95 -4.75
CA ASN A 48 -16.39 8.30 -3.95
C ASN A 48 -15.88 7.18 -3.02
N LEU A 49 -14.57 6.92 -3.00
CA LEU A 49 -13.91 5.86 -2.23
C LEU A 49 -14.38 4.43 -2.57
N SER A 50 -14.98 4.23 -3.74
CA SER A 50 -15.33 2.89 -4.22
C SER A 50 -14.08 2.11 -4.59
N VAL A 51 -14.08 0.81 -4.26
CA VAL A 51 -13.03 -0.13 -4.66
C VAL A 51 -13.23 -0.50 -6.13
N VAL A 52 -12.31 -0.11 -6.99
CA VAL A 52 -12.35 -0.37 -8.44
C VAL A 52 -11.37 -1.46 -8.89
N TYR A 53 -10.41 -1.80 -8.02
CA TYR A 53 -9.50 -2.93 -8.19
C TYR A 53 -9.17 -3.51 -6.82
N ASN A 54 -9.11 -4.83 -6.72
CA ASN A 54 -8.76 -5.55 -5.50
C ASN A 54 -8.18 -6.90 -5.89
N GLN A 55 -6.86 -7.05 -5.81
CA GLN A 55 -6.16 -8.27 -6.22
C GLN A 55 -5.03 -8.62 -5.27
N PHE A 56 -4.87 -9.91 -5.03
CA PHE A 56 -3.72 -10.46 -4.33
C PHE A 56 -2.82 -11.17 -5.35
N GLN A 57 -1.51 -10.93 -5.28
CA GLN A 57 -0.53 -11.63 -6.10
C GLN A 57 0.66 -12.07 -5.28
N THR A 58 1.24 -13.20 -5.67
CA THR A 58 2.45 -13.73 -5.03
C THR A 58 3.73 -13.32 -5.75
N ALA A 59 3.64 -12.98 -7.05
CA ALA A 59 4.78 -12.52 -7.84
C ALA A 59 5.35 -11.21 -7.27
N ASN A 60 6.67 -11.16 -7.10
CA ASN A 60 7.40 -10.01 -6.57
C ASN A 60 8.12 -9.19 -7.66
N ASP A 61 7.99 -9.59 -8.92
CA ASP A 61 8.63 -9.00 -10.09
C ASP A 61 7.63 -8.63 -11.21
N VAL A 62 6.33 -8.81 -10.97
CA VAL A 62 5.25 -8.46 -11.92
C VAL A 62 4.44 -7.30 -11.37
N ALA A 63 4.29 -6.23 -12.16
CA ALA A 63 3.39 -5.14 -11.81
C ALA A 63 1.92 -5.57 -11.91
N PRO A 64 1.04 -5.14 -10.99
CA PRO A 64 -0.38 -5.46 -11.06
C PRO A 64 -1.00 -4.83 -12.31
N ASN A 65 -1.83 -5.59 -13.04
CA ASN A 65 -2.58 -5.06 -14.17
C ASN A 65 -3.81 -4.29 -13.69
N ILE A 66 -3.61 -3.02 -13.35
CA ILE A 66 -4.68 -2.11 -12.90
C ILE A 66 -5.43 -1.45 -14.07
N GLY A 67 -5.16 -1.84 -15.32
CA GLY A 67 -5.84 -1.33 -16.51
C GLY A 67 -5.80 0.21 -16.60
N ASN A 68 -6.95 0.82 -16.82
CA ASN A 68 -7.10 2.26 -17.03
C ASN A 68 -7.07 3.09 -15.73
N TYR A 69 -6.87 2.46 -14.57
CA TYR A 69 -6.90 3.15 -13.28
C TYR A 69 -5.58 3.83 -12.91
N ASN A 70 -4.54 3.74 -13.75
CA ASN A 70 -3.25 4.38 -13.51
C ASN A 70 -3.27 5.89 -13.82
N THR A 71 -4.15 6.62 -13.14
CA THR A 71 -4.32 8.08 -13.27
C THR A 71 -4.52 8.71 -11.89
N SER A 72 -4.33 10.03 -11.81
CA SER A 72 -4.49 10.80 -10.57
C SER A 72 -5.90 10.79 -10.00
N ASP A 73 -6.89 10.23 -10.71
CA ASP A 73 -8.24 10.04 -10.20
C ASP A 73 -8.34 8.93 -9.14
N TYR A 74 -7.28 8.14 -8.95
CA TYR A 74 -7.32 6.93 -8.14
C TYR A 74 -6.25 6.91 -7.06
N LEU A 75 -6.50 6.16 -5.98
CA LEU A 75 -5.50 5.83 -4.96
C LEU A 75 -5.00 4.40 -5.15
N LEU A 76 -3.70 4.20 -5.04
CA LEU A 76 -3.09 2.90 -4.83
C LEU A 76 -2.96 2.64 -3.33
N ILE A 77 -3.41 1.47 -2.89
CA ILE A 77 -3.16 0.95 -1.56
C ILE A 77 -2.48 -0.40 -1.70
N VAL A 78 -1.36 -0.59 -1.00
CA VAL A 78 -0.61 -1.85 -0.99
C VAL A 78 -0.40 -2.31 0.44
N ALA A 79 -0.57 -3.61 0.69
CA ALA A 79 -0.17 -4.26 1.94
C ALA A 79 0.53 -5.59 1.64
N THR A 80 1.59 -5.91 2.36
CA THR A 80 2.23 -7.24 2.28
C THR A 80 1.68 -8.21 3.31
N THR A 81 1.70 -9.49 2.95
CA THR A 81 1.32 -10.59 3.83
C THR A 81 2.43 -11.64 3.81
N GLY A 82 3.17 -11.79 4.92
CA GLY A 82 4.16 -12.84 5.14
C GLY A 82 5.31 -12.88 4.12
N VAL A 83 5.64 -11.77 3.48
CA VAL A 83 6.62 -11.75 2.37
C VAL A 83 8.05 -11.84 2.92
N GLY A 84 8.80 -12.82 2.43
CA GLY A 84 10.23 -12.97 2.72
C GLY A 84 11.05 -11.83 2.10
N LEU A 85 12.12 -11.41 2.78
CA LEU A 85 13.06 -10.41 2.24
C LEU A 85 13.78 -10.88 0.97
N ASN A 86 13.74 -12.16 0.65
CA ASN A 86 14.24 -12.73 -0.60
C ASN A 86 13.25 -12.62 -1.76
N ARG A 87 12.07 -12.08 -1.48
CA ARG A 87 10.97 -11.85 -2.41
C ARG A 87 10.49 -10.41 -2.30
N GLN A 88 11.37 -9.48 -1.96
CA GLN A 88 11.04 -8.05 -1.99
C GLN A 88 10.63 -7.60 -3.40
N PRO A 89 9.93 -6.46 -3.55
CA PRO A 89 9.59 -5.95 -4.87
C PRO A 89 10.84 -5.75 -5.72
N GLN A 90 10.83 -6.28 -6.94
CA GLN A 90 11.93 -6.21 -7.90
C GLN A 90 11.40 -5.85 -9.28
N GLY A 91 12.30 -5.42 -10.16
CA GLY A 91 12.01 -5.23 -11.59
C GLY A 91 10.75 -4.40 -11.86
N PRO A 92 9.81 -4.90 -12.70
CA PRO A 92 8.54 -4.22 -12.98
C PRO A 92 7.72 -3.85 -11.74
N LEU A 93 7.66 -4.70 -10.72
CA LEU A 93 6.88 -4.39 -9.52
C LEU A 93 7.49 -3.23 -8.73
N PHE A 94 8.82 -3.23 -8.53
CA PHE A 94 9.51 -2.13 -7.86
C PHE A 94 9.25 -0.80 -8.58
N LYS A 95 9.41 -0.79 -9.91
CA LYS A 95 9.18 0.40 -10.75
C LYS A 95 7.74 0.88 -10.66
N PHE A 96 6.77 -0.03 -10.68
CA PHE A 96 5.36 0.30 -10.52
C PHE A 96 5.10 0.98 -9.18
N LEU A 97 5.64 0.47 -8.09
CA LEU A 97 5.46 1.06 -6.76
C LEU A 97 6.12 2.45 -6.69
N ASP A 98 7.36 2.58 -7.18
CA ASP A 98 8.13 3.84 -7.17
C ASP A 98 7.42 4.95 -7.97
N LEU A 99 6.87 4.62 -9.14
CA LEU A 99 6.08 5.57 -9.95
C LEU A 99 4.76 6.00 -9.29
N ASN A 100 4.27 5.26 -8.30
CA ASN A 100 2.98 5.48 -7.65
C ASN A 100 3.13 5.81 -6.16
N GLY A 101 4.20 6.51 -5.82
CA GLY A 101 4.39 7.14 -4.52
C GLY A 101 5.22 6.36 -3.52
N ALA A 102 5.73 5.17 -3.85
CA ALA A 102 6.66 4.47 -2.97
C ALA A 102 8.01 5.18 -2.88
N GLY A 103 8.64 5.15 -1.71
CA GLY A 103 9.69 6.10 -1.37
C GLY A 103 10.87 5.47 -0.63
N ARG A 104 11.18 6.09 0.51
CA ARG A 104 12.23 5.71 1.44
C ARG A 104 12.04 4.29 1.98
N GLU A 105 10.82 3.90 2.35
CA GLU A 105 10.59 2.59 2.98
C GLU A 105 10.73 1.44 1.97
N LEU A 106 10.26 1.62 0.73
CA LEU A 106 10.55 0.66 -0.35
C LEU A 106 12.06 0.51 -0.61
N ARG A 107 12.79 1.62 -0.73
CA ARG A 107 14.25 1.61 -0.92
C ARG A 107 14.99 1.00 0.26
N ARG A 108 14.51 1.21 1.49
CA ARG A 108 15.06 0.61 2.71
C ARG A 108 14.93 -0.91 2.67
N ILE A 109 13.77 -1.45 2.30
CA ILE A 109 13.55 -2.89 2.15
C ILE A 109 14.52 -3.46 1.11
N ASP A 110 14.61 -2.83 -0.06
CA ASP A 110 15.50 -3.29 -1.14
C ASP A 110 16.97 -3.25 -0.73
N GLN A 111 17.43 -2.14 -0.13
CA GLN A 111 18.80 -2.02 0.36
C GLN A 111 19.12 -3.09 1.39
N VAL A 112 18.23 -3.35 2.36
CA VAL A 112 18.44 -4.39 3.38
C VAL A 112 18.50 -5.78 2.74
N ALA A 113 17.60 -6.09 1.82
CA ALA A 113 17.59 -7.36 1.12
C ALA A 113 18.91 -7.57 0.35
N VAL A 114 19.37 -6.58 -0.41
CA VAL A 114 20.61 -6.67 -1.19
C VAL A 114 21.85 -6.74 -0.29
N GLN A 115 21.93 -5.93 0.77
CA GLN A 115 23.12 -5.84 1.63
C GLN A 115 23.28 -7.04 2.56
N LEU A 116 22.20 -7.66 3.01
CA LEU A 116 22.22 -8.74 4.01
C LEU A 116 21.90 -10.12 3.41
N ASN A 117 22.09 -10.28 2.10
CA ASN A 117 21.93 -11.54 1.37
C ASN A 117 20.51 -12.13 1.46
N CYS A 118 19.50 -11.29 1.20
CA CYS A 118 18.09 -11.57 0.87
C CYS A 118 17.26 -12.44 1.85
N GLY A 119 17.77 -13.56 2.38
CA GLY A 119 17.02 -14.51 3.21
C GLY A 119 17.37 -14.54 4.70
N SER A 120 18.44 -13.86 5.12
CA SER A 120 18.98 -14.01 6.49
C SER A 120 18.11 -13.39 7.58
N LEU A 121 17.25 -12.43 7.24
CA LEU A 121 16.42 -11.66 8.18
C LEU A 121 14.93 -12.06 8.18
N GLY A 122 14.55 -13.09 7.44
CA GLY A 122 13.17 -13.59 7.42
C GLY A 122 12.23 -12.73 6.56
N THR A 123 11.14 -12.24 7.15
CA THR A 123 10.06 -11.50 6.45
C THR A 123 10.11 -10.00 6.70
N PHE A 124 9.41 -9.25 5.84
CA PHE A 124 9.14 -7.83 6.02
C PHE A 124 7.65 -7.54 5.89
N GLY A 125 7.24 -6.44 6.52
CA GLY A 125 5.93 -5.84 6.37
C GLY A 125 6.06 -4.50 5.65
N TYR A 126 5.16 -4.22 4.73
CA TYR A 126 5.11 -3.00 3.97
C TYR A 126 3.66 -2.59 3.70
N ALA A 127 3.37 -1.31 3.91
CA ALA A 127 2.12 -0.68 3.57
C ALA A 127 2.40 0.61 2.78
N LEU A 128 1.59 0.88 1.75
CA LEU A 128 1.65 2.09 0.92
C LEU A 128 0.24 2.62 0.69
N VAL A 129 0.09 3.94 0.74
CA VAL A 129 -1.04 4.68 0.17
C VAL A 129 -0.49 5.81 -0.69
N GLY A 130 -0.76 5.80 -1.99
CA GLY A 130 -0.32 6.84 -2.93
C GLY A 130 -1.41 7.23 -3.92
N VAL A 131 -1.29 8.41 -4.53
CA VAL A 131 -2.12 8.80 -5.66
C VAL A 131 -1.52 8.17 -6.91
N LEU A 132 -2.32 7.42 -7.68
CA LEU A 132 -1.84 6.75 -8.90
C LEU A 132 -1.48 7.79 -9.97
N GLY A 133 -0.44 7.50 -10.77
CA GLY A 133 -0.05 8.32 -11.92
C GLY A 133 0.44 9.74 -11.62
N ASP A 134 0.51 10.15 -10.34
CA ASP A 134 1.06 11.45 -9.93
C ASP A 134 2.47 11.29 -9.36
N MET A 135 3.47 11.35 -10.24
CA MET A 135 4.89 11.20 -9.87
C MET A 135 5.41 12.35 -9.01
N ASN A 136 4.67 13.45 -8.86
CA ASN A 136 5.09 14.60 -8.05
C ASN A 136 4.57 14.51 -6.61
N MET A 137 3.66 13.60 -6.32
CA MET A 137 3.08 13.42 -5.00
C MET A 137 3.66 12.16 -4.33
N PRO A 138 4.56 12.29 -3.35
CA PRO A 138 5.03 11.14 -2.60
C PRO A 138 3.86 10.49 -1.84
N GLY A 139 3.86 9.17 -1.79
CA GLY A 139 2.90 8.39 -1.02
C GLY A 139 3.23 8.34 0.46
N PHE A 140 2.29 7.85 1.24
CA PHE A 140 2.48 7.48 2.63
C PHE A 140 2.87 6.01 2.69
N GLU A 141 3.97 5.71 3.36
CA GLU A 141 4.48 4.35 3.45
C GLU A 141 4.96 4.05 4.87
N ALA A 142 4.87 2.77 5.23
CA ALA A 142 5.44 2.25 6.46
C ALA A 142 6.04 0.88 6.17
N SER A 143 7.25 0.63 6.69
CA SER A 143 7.88 -0.69 6.64
C SER A 143 8.36 -1.16 8.00
N GLN A 144 8.36 -2.47 8.17
CA GLN A 144 8.95 -3.14 9.31
C GLN A 144 9.76 -4.32 8.82
N ILE A 145 11.00 -4.41 9.31
CA ILE A 145 11.96 -5.44 8.99
C ILE A 145 12.31 -6.07 10.32
N THR A 146 12.04 -7.38 10.48
CA THR A 146 12.18 -8.16 11.73
C THR A 146 11.25 -7.71 12.89
N ASN A 147 10.47 -8.66 13.46
CA ASN A 147 9.73 -8.59 14.74
C ASN A 147 8.63 -7.49 14.91
N PRO A 148 7.49 -7.69 15.61
CA PRO A 148 6.78 -8.95 15.92
C PRO A 148 5.82 -9.34 14.78
N ASN A 149 5.10 -10.46 14.95
CA ASN A 149 4.23 -11.09 13.95
C ASN A 149 3.25 -10.15 13.21
N THR A 150 3.00 -8.96 13.76
CA THR A 150 2.19 -7.90 13.16
C THR A 150 3.07 -6.94 12.37
N GLY A 151 2.71 -6.68 11.11
CA GLY A 151 3.41 -5.69 10.28
C GLY A 151 3.04 -4.26 10.59
N PRO A 152 3.64 -3.29 9.87
CA PRO A 152 3.31 -1.90 10.06
C PRO A 152 1.82 -1.68 9.83
N ILE A 153 1.27 -0.84 10.70
CA ILE A 153 -0.05 -0.26 10.58
C ILE A 153 0.14 1.17 10.09
N LEU A 154 -0.25 1.42 8.84
CA LEU A 154 -0.22 2.76 8.25
C LEU A 154 -1.59 3.40 8.45
N THR A 155 -1.63 4.57 9.09
CA THR A 155 -2.86 5.34 9.32
C THR A 155 -2.73 6.73 8.71
N ILE A 156 -3.74 7.15 7.96
CA ILE A 156 -3.83 8.46 7.33
C ILE A 156 -5.28 8.96 7.35
N GLN A 157 -5.49 10.20 6.90
CA GLN A 157 -6.81 10.75 6.66
C GLN A 157 -7.01 11.02 5.16
N LEU A 158 -8.23 10.82 4.67
CA LEU A 158 -8.68 11.13 3.32
C LEU A 158 -9.55 12.38 3.39
N VAL A 159 -9.01 13.52 2.98
CA VAL A 159 -9.71 14.82 3.04
C VAL A 159 -10.26 15.17 1.65
N PRO A 160 -11.54 15.52 1.52
CA PRO A 160 -12.09 15.97 0.25
C PRO A 160 -11.53 17.34 -0.12
N VAL A 161 -10.97 17.43 -1.32
CA VAL A 161 -10.42 18.66 -1.92
C VAL A 161 -11.14 18.88 -3.24
N ASP A 162 -11.66 20.09 -3.46
CA ASP A 162 -12.23 20.48 -4.74
C ASP A 162 -11.10 20.83 -5.72
N VAL A 163 -11.06 20.11 -6.85
CA VAL A 163 -10.18 20.40 -7.97
C VAL A 163 -11.06 20.66 -9.18
N ASN A 164 -11.17 21.94 -9.57
CA ASN A 164 -11.95 22.39 -10.72
C ASN A 164 -13.42 21.90 -10.68
N GLY A 165 -14.07 21.96 -9.51
CA GLY A 165 -15.47 21.55 -9.34
C GLY A 165 -15.69 20.05 -9.17
N THR A 166 -14.62 19.25 -9.17
CA THR A 166 -14.68 17.82 -8.83
C THR A 166 -14.03 17.60 -7.47
N ASN A 167 -14.77 16.99 -6.55
CA ASN A 167 -14.24 16.63 -5.23
C ASN A 167 -13.42 15.34 -5.31
N TYR A 168 -12.19 15.40 -4.80
CA TYR A 168 -11.28 14.28 -4.67
C TYR A 168 -10.86 14.10 -3.21
N TYR A 169 -11.07 12.90 -2.68
CA TYR A 169 -10.44 12.47 -1.45
C TYR A 169 -8.93 12.39 -1.66
N THR A 170 -8.21 13.16 -0.85
CA THR A 170 -6.76 13.34 -0.95
C THR A 170 -6.12 12.85 0.35
N PRO A 171 -5.12 11.96 0.26
CA PRO A 171 -4.46 11.41 1.43
C PRO A 171 -3.60 12.48 2.12
N VAL A 172 -3.74 12.62 3.43
CA VAL A 172 -2.94 13.51 4.28
C VAL A 172 -2.50 12.77 5.54
N ALA A 173 -1.35 13.17 6.10
CA ALA A 173 -0.89 12.65 7.38
C ALA A 173 -1.93 12.94 8.48
N LEU A 174 -1.99 12.07 9.49
CA LEU A 174 -2.72 12.40 10.71
C LEU A 174 -2.11 13.65 11.34
N SER A 175 -2.96 14.64 11.60
CA SER A 175 -2.59 15.86 12.31
C SER A 175 -2.44 15.56 13.81
N ASN A 176 -1.40 16.11 14.45
CA ASN A 176 -1.23 16.09 15.92
C ASN A 176 -1.99 17.24 16.62
N THR A 177 -2.83 18.00 15.89
CA THR A 177 -3.59 19.12 16.47
C THR A 177 -4.68 18.67 17.42
#